data_AF-A0A2V6NLT9-F1
#
_entry.id   AF-A0A2V6NLT9-F1
#
_cell.length_a   1.000
_cell.length_b   1.000
_cell.length_c   1.000
_cell.angle_alpha   90.00
_cell.angle_beta   90.00
_cell.angle_gamma   90.00
#
_symmetry.space_group_name_H-M   'P 1'
#
loop_
_entity.id
_entity.type
_entity.pdbx_description
1 polymer ?
#
loop_
_entity_poly.entity_id
_entity_poly.type
_entity_poly.pdbx_seq_one_letter_code
_entity_poly.pdbx_strand_id
1 'polypeptide(L)'
;LIGEVFVCYSNRGDFELTFSKGPGVTLLVMRTDPAFARVQGPLARIPWSGPLQQPPARASGWLALRQEILRNPQKRIVQVSEGSETFVLRF
;
A
#
# COMPACT_ATOMS: atom_id res chain seq x y z
N LEU A 1 -2.05 -10.06 11.55
CA LEU A 1 -1.92 -8.78 12.29
C LEU A 1 -3.29 -8.14 12.34
N ILE A 2 -3.73 -7.68 13.51
CA ILE A 2 -4.95 -6.87 13.64
C ILE A 2 -4.48 -5.44 13.87
N GLY A 3 -5.10 -4.49 13.19
CA GLY A 3 -4.67 -3.10 13.18
C GLY A 3 -5.66 -2.24 12.41
N GLU A 4 -5.40 -0.94 12.37
CA GLU A 4 -6.19 0.04 11.64
C GLU A 4 -5.55 0.29 10.27
N VAL A 5 -6.39 0.36 9.25
CA VAL A 5 -5.98 0.70 7.89
C VAL A 5 -6.62 2.04 7.55
N PHE A 6 -5.79 3.04 7.24
CA PHE A 6 -6.25 4.29 6.67
C PHE A 6 -5.85 4.35 5.21
N VAL A 7 -6.83 4.61 4.33
CA VAL A 7 -6.60 4.80 2.90
C VAL A 7 -7.18 6.15 2.49
N CYS A 8 -6.35 6.96 1.85
CA CYS A 8 -6.76 8.22 1.23
C CYS A 8 -6.24 8.25 -0.20
N TYR A 9 -7.05 8.74 -1.14
CA TYR A 9 -6.64 8.91 -2.52
C TYR A 9 -7.36 10.09 -3.16
N SER A 10 -6.74 10.67 -4.19
CA SER A 10 -7.27 11.82 -4.92
C SER A 10 -7.52 11.48 -6.39
N ASN A 11 -8.40 12.24 -7.04
CA ASN A 11 -8.61 12.13 -8.49
C ASN A 11 -7.38 12.55 -9.31
N ARG A 12 -6.35 13.12 -8.68
CA ARG A 12 -5.08 13.49 -9.32
C ARG A 12 -4.07 12.35 -9.31
N GLY A 13 -4.39 11.22 -8.69
CA GLY A 13 -3.54 10.02 -8.64
C GLY A 13 -2.69 9.90 -7.37
N ASP A 14 -2.83 10.84 -6.43
CA ASP A 14 -2.23 10.72 -5.10
C ASP A 14 -2.89 9.58 -4.34
N PHE A 15 -2.10 8.84 -3.58
CA PHE A 15 -2.57 7.75 -2.74
C PHE A 15 -1.71 7.64 -1.49
N GLU A 16 -2.36 7.41 -0.36
CA GLU A 16 -1.74 7.10 0.91
C GLU A 16 -2.44 5.89 1.55
N LEU A 17 -1.64 4.91 1.96
CA LEU A 17 -2.06 3.82 2.81
C LEU A 17 -1.19 3.82 4.06
N THR A 18 -1.82 3.88 5.22
CA THR A 18 -1.18 3.70 6.51
C THR A 18 -1.77 2.48 7.20
N PHE A 19 -0.90 1.58 7.67
CA PHE A 19 -1.29 0.47 8.53
C PHE A 19 -0.65 0.65 9.90
N SER A 20 -1.48 0.72 10.93
CA SER A 20 -1.06 0.84 12.33
C SER A 20 -1.56 -0.34 13.15
N LYS A 21 -0.82 -0.74 14.19
CA LYS A 21 -1.29 -1.72 15.18
C LYS A 21 -2.16 -1.08 16.27
N GLY A 22 -2.10 0.24 16.38
CA GLY A 22 -2.74 1.05 17.40
C GLY A 22 -2.01 2.39 17.54
N PRO A 23 -2.37 3.23 18.53
CA PRO A 23 -1.81 4.56 18.71
C PRO A 23 -0.28 4.55 18.76
N GLY A 24 0.35 5.35 17.90
CA GLY A 24 1.81 5.51 17.85
C GLY A 24 2.60 4.36 17.22
N VAL A 25 1.93 3.26 16.80
CA VAL A 25 2.61 2.09 16.22
C VAL A 25 2.23 1.92 14.75
N THR A 26 2.95 2.65 13.89
CA THR A 26 2.82 2.52 12.43
C THR A 26 3.69 1.38 11.91
N LEU A 27 3.06 0.42 11.25
CA LEU A 27 3.72 -0.77 10.69
C LEU A 27 4.05 -0.61 9.19
N LEU A 28 3.29 0.23 8.48
CA LEU A 28 3.53 0.56 7.09
C LEU A 28 2.98 1.95 6.76
N VAL A 29 3.73 2.72 5.98
CA VAL A 29 3.23 3.86 5.23
C VAL A 29 3.62 3.68 3.77
N MET A 30 2.64 3.72 2.89
CA MET A 30 2.84 3.84 1.45
C MET A 30 2.24 5.14 0.97
N ARG A 31 3.05 5.97 0.30
CA ARG A 31 2.61 7.18 -0.37
C ARG A 31 3.02 7.13 -1.82
N THR A 32 2.14 7.54 -2.71
CA THR A 32 2.43 7.64 -4.13
C THR A 32 1.80 8.89 -4.71
N ASP A 33 2.44 9.42 -5.74
CA ASP A 33 1.85 10.35 -6.70
C ASP A 33 1.74 9.63 -8.07
N PRO A 34 1.36 10.30 -9.17
CA PRO A 34 1.28 9.67 -10.48
C PRO A 34 2.59 9.08 -11.03
N ALA A 35 3.75 9.46 -10.52
CA ALA A 35 5.06 9.08 -11.04
C ALA A 35 5.91 8.28 -10.04
N PHE A 36 5.81 8.58 -8.75
CA PHE A 36 6.69 8.04 -7.71
C PHE A 36 5.92 7.35 -6.59
N ALA A 37 6.64 6.46 -5.91
CA ALA A 37 6.21 5.80 -4.69
C ALA A 37 7.26 5.93 -3.60
N ARG A 38 6.78 5.84 -2.36
CA ARG A 38 7.55 5.58 -1.16
C ARG A 38 6.81 4.55 -0.33
N VAL A 39 7.51 3.47 0.03
CA VAL A 39 7.01 2.39 0.88
C VAL A 39 7.99 2.24 2.04
N GLN A 40 7.50 2.38 3.26
CA GLN A 40 8.33 2.39 4.46
C GLN A 40 7.62 1.79 5.67
N GLY A 41 8.41 1.46 6.70
CA GLY A 41 7.93 0.86 7.94
C GLY A 41 8.32 -0.61 8.06
N PRO A 42 8.13 -1.21 9.25
CA PRO A 42 8.53 -2.59 9.54
C PRO A 42 8.03 -3.64 8.54
N LEU A 43 6.80 -3.49 8.02
CA LEU A 43 6.24 -4.45 7.05
C LEU A 43 6.84 -4.32 5.64
N ALA A 44 7.40 -3.16 5.29
CA ALA A 44 8.14 -3.00 4.04
C ALA A 44 9.48 -3.75 4.06
N ARG A 45 9.95 -4.17 5.25
CA ARG A 45 11.28 -4.74 5.54
C ARG A 45 12.42 -3.79 5.22
N ILE A 46 12.60 -3.46 3.94
CA ILE A 46 13.58 -2.50 3.45
C ILE A 46 12.79 -1.34 2.82
N PRO A 47 12.82 -0.14 3.42
CA PRO A 47 12.20 1.04 2.84
C PRO A 47 12.67 1.27 1.41
N TRP A 48 11.77 1.73 0.56
CA TRP A 48 12.07 2.03 -0.82
C TRP A 48 11.32 3.29 -1.26
N SER A 49 11.94 4.04 -2.16
CA SER A 49 11.30 5.12 -2.89
C SER A 49 11.85 5.17 -4.31
N GLY A 50 10.99 5.41 -5.28
CA GLY A 50 11.39 5.45 -6.69
C GLY A 50 10.19 5.51 -7.64
N PRO A 51 10.46 5.45 -8.96
CA PRO A 51 9.42 5.51 -9.98
C PRO A 51 8.47 4.31 -9.94
N LEU A 52 7.21 4.54 -10.29
CA LEU A 52 6.19 3.49 -10.37
C LEU A 52 6.41 2.49 -11.50
N GLN A 53 7.15 2.84 -12.56
CA GLN A 53 7.27 1.98 -13.75
C GLN A 53 8.16 0.75 -13.52
N GLN A 54 9.14 0.84 -12.61
CA GLN A 54 10.11 -0.23 -12.35
C GLN A 54 10.38 -0.36 -10.85
N PRO A 55 9.39 -0.78 -10.06
CA PRO A 55 9.59 -1.01 -8.64
C PRO A 55 10.46 -2.26 -8.43
N PRO A 56 11.28 -2.30 -7.36
CA PRO A 56 11.92 -3.54 -6.95
C PRO A 56 10.85 -4.53 -6.49
N ALA A 57 11.12 -5.84 -6.61
CA ALA A 57 10.18 -6.90 -6.26
C ALA A 57 9.53 -6.73 -4.86
N ARG A 58 10.30 -6.24 -3.87
CA ARG A 58 9.84 -5.97 -2.50
C ARG A 58 8.78 -4.86 -2.37
N ALA A 59 8.61 -4.03 -3.38
CA ALA A 59 7.61 -2.97 -3.42
C ALA A 59 6.43 -3.32 -4.32
N SER A 60 6.59 -4.29 -5.24
CA SER A 60 5.56 -4.66 -6.21
C SER A 60 4.25 -5.06 -5.57
N GLY A 61 4.27 -5.87 -4.50
CA GLY A 61 3.05 -6.29 -3.81
C GLY A 61 2.25 -5.14 -3.21
N TRP A 62 2.93 -4.19 -2.59
CA TRP A 62 2.30 -2.96 -2.06
C TRP A 62 1.71 -2.10 -3.18
N LEU A 63 2.40 -1.97 -4.31
CA LEU A 63 1.90 -1.20 -5.46
C LEU A 63 0.73 -1.89 -6.17
N ALA A 64 0.73 -3.23 -6.22
CA ALA A 64 -0.40 -4.01 -6.72
C ALA A 64 -1.64 -3.81 -5.82
N LEU A 65 -1.45 -3.77 -4.49
CA LEU A 65 -2.51 -3.45 -3.53
C LEU A 65 -3.12 -2.06 -3.77
N ARG A 66 -2.28 -1.03 -3.99
CA ARG A 66 -2.74 0.30 -4.40
C ARG A 66 -3.60 0.22 -5.67
N GLN A 67 -3.11 -0.47 -6.70
CA GLN A 67 -3.80 -0.57 -7.98
C GLN A 67 -5.18 -1.20 -7.83
N GLU A 68 -5.31 -2.28 -7.04
CA GLU A 68 -6.59 -2.93 -6.82
C GLU A 68 -7.59 -2.06 -6.03
N ILE A 69 -7.12 -1.33 -5.01
CA ILE A 69 -7.94 -0.38 -4.26
C ILE A 69 -8.44 0.74 -5.18
N LEU A 70 -7.55 1.36 -5.96
CA LEU A 70 -7.92 2.45 -6.88
C LEU A 70 -8.88 1.98 -7.97
N ARG A 71 -8.73 0.74 -8.45
CA ARG A 71 -9.61 0.16 -9.46
C ARG A 71 -10.98 -0.22 -8.90
N ASN A 72 -11.07 -0.53 -7.61
CA ASN A 72 -12.27 -1.05 -6.97
C ASN A 72 -12.58 -0.37 -5.61
N PRO A 73 -12.77 0.96 -5.58
CA PRO A 73 -12.86 1.71 -4.32
C PRO A 73 -14.08 1.35 -3.46
N GLN A 74 -15.09 0.70 -4.02
CA GLN A 74 -16.31 0.29 -3.31
C GLN A 74 -16.22 -1.13 -2.72
N LYS A 75 -15.17 -1.90 -3.02
CA LYS A 75 -15.02 -3.26 -2.47
C LYS A 75 -14.69 -3.18 -0.98
N ARG A 76 -15.51 -3.83 -0.15
CA ARG A 76 -15.24 -4.00 1.29
C ARG A 76 -14.11 -4.98 1.57
N ILE A 77 -13.80 -5.86 0.64
CA ILE A 77 -12.68 -6.81 0.75
C ILE A 77 -11.84 -6.68 -0.50
N VAL A 78 -10.57 -6.38 -0.30
CA VAL A 78 -9.56 -6.33 -1.37
C VAL A 78 -8.55 -7.45 -1.10
N GLN A 79 -8.37 -8.32 -2.10
CA GLN A 79 -7.37 -9.38 -2.08
C GLN A 79 -6.46 -9.23 -3.29
N VAL A 80 -5.16 -9.23 -3.05
CA VAL A 80 -4.12 -9.13 -4.09
C VAL A 80 -3.05 -10.15 -3.81
N SER A 81 -2.65 -10.90 -4.83
CA SER A 81 -1.48 -11.78 -4.79
C SER A 81 -0.49 -11.29 -5.84
N GLU A 82 0.75 -11.03 -5.43
CA GLU A 82 1.82 -10.52 -6.29
C GLU A 82 3.13 -11.17 -5.87
N GLY A 83 3.78 -11.89 -6.80
CA GLY A 83 4.93 -12.73 -6.47
C GLY A 83 4.61 -13.75 -5.36
N SER A 84 5.37 -13.71 -4.27
CA SER A 84 5.16 -14.56 -3.07
C SER A 84 4.30 -13.90 -1.99
N GLU A 85 3.81 -12.68 -2.22
CA GLU A 85 3.02 -11.93 -1.26
C GLU A 85 1.52 -12.10 -1.54
N THR A 86 0.72 -12.17 -0.49
CA THR A 86 -0.74 -12.10 -0.57
C THR A 86 -1.25 -11.16 0.49
N PHE A 87 -2.05 -10.18 0.07
CA PHE A 87 -2.65 -9.16 0.90
C PHE A 87 -4.15 -9.37 0.94
N VAL A 88 -4.73 -9.26 2.13
CA VAL A 88 -6.18 -9.24 2.34
C VAL A 88 -6.49 -8.05 3.24
N LEU A 89 -7.15 -7.04 2.67
CA LEU A 89 -7.69 -5.89 3.38
C LEU A 89 -9.20 -6.04 3.50
N ARG A 90 -9.73 -5.73 4.68
CA ARG A 90 -11.17 -5.67 4.95
C ARG A 90 -11.46 -4.27 5.50
N PHE A 91 -12.35 -3.55 4.83
CA PHE A 91 -12.83 -2.22 5.17
C PHE A 91 -14.18 -2.28 5.89
#